data_AF-A0A8J8KEE1-F1
#
_entry.id   AF-A0A8J8KEE1-F1
#
_cell.length_a   1.000
_cell.length_b   1.000
_cell.length_c   1.000
_cell.angle_alpha   90.00
_cell.angle_beta   90.00
_cell.angle_gamma   90.00
#
_symmetry.space_group_name_H-M   'P 1'
#
loop_
_entity.id
_entity.type
_entity.pdbx_description
1 polymer ?
#
loop_
_entity_poly.entity_id
_entity_poly.type
_entity_poly.pdbx_seq_one_letter_code
_entity_poly.pdbx_strand_id
1 'polypeptide(L)'
;MTQPSDVPDDLDREQIKEYMKSLPEEEREELLMEVQTEDVYPVVNWAPNPAAVKATFNFISDNGTVTYEELRQHLVDRGYADTDEGKYNFGIVSVEDDDPIFNTTGGQEADTEISLTPIGEEIASVFDDRKDLRPVERALLVGLQPYGSGFAYLSLLEEHREDGILRQDLEDAMVDQYSGSGKYFTGYYTSWFSKLGLLEKEQVGRKKKFHPDFPEAW
;
A
#
# COMPACT_ATOMS: atom_id res chain seq x y z
N MET A 1 41.92 -24.15 2.32
CA MET A 1 41.95 -23.01 1.38
C MET A 1 40.51 -22.74 1.01
N THR A 2 39.91 -21.72 1.61
CA THR A 2 38.52 -21.30 1.35
C THR A 2 38.62 -20.04 0.51
N GLN A 3 37.97 -20.04 -0.66
CA GLN A 3 37.88 -18.87 -1.54
C GLN A 3 37.12 -17.74 -0.80
N PRO A 4 37.56 -16.47 -0.93
CA PRO A 4 36.75 -15.33 -0.50
C PRO A 4 35.56 -15.18 -1.45
N SER A 5 34.37 -14.92 -0.91
CA SER A 5 33.21 -14.52 -1.69
C SER A 5 33.40 -13.08 -2.15
N ASP A 6 33.64 -12.88 -3.44
CA ASP A 6 33.61 -11.57 -4.09
C ASP A 6 32.15 -11.12 -4.29
N VAL A 7 31.47 -10.78 -3.19
CA VAL A 7 30.27 -9.94 -3.26
C VAL A 7 30.70 -8.56 -2.79
N PRO A 8 30.76 -7.55 -3.68
CA PRO A 8 31.05 -6.19 -3.25
C PRO A 8 29.91 -5.68 -2.36
N ASP A 9 30.21 -5.52 -1.06
CA ASP A 9 29.44 -4.66 -0.15
C ASP A 9 29.66 -3.20 -0.57
N ASP A 10 28.59 -2.40 -0.52
CA ASP A 10 28.48 -0.96 -0.81
C ASP A 10 28.39 -0.56 -2.30
N LEU A 11 27.26 -0.89 -2.91
CA LEU A 11 26.69 0.00 -3.93
C LEU A 11 26.06 1.21 -3.23
N ASP A 12 26.59 2.40 -3.49
CA ASP A 12 26.07 3.67 -2.98
C ASP A 12 24.69 3.94 -3.58
N ARG A 13 23.66 3.94 -2.72
CA ARG A 13 22.26 4.15 -3.11
C ARG A 13 22.06 5.47 -3.84
N GLU A 14 22.77 6.52 -3.45
CA GLU A 14 22.64 7.82 -4.10
C GLU A 14 23.23 7.81 -5.51
N GLN A 15 24.33 7.08 -5.73
CA GLN A 15 24.91 6.91 -7.06
C GLN A 15 24.01 6.07 -7.98
N ILE A 16 23.35 5.03 -7.44
CA ILE A 16 22.36 4.27 -8.21
C ILE A 16 21.17 5.16 -8.59
N LYS A 17 20.68 6.00 -7.66
CA LYS A 17 19.59 6.94 -7.92
C LYS A 17 19.96 7.95 -9.00
N GLU A 18 21.14 8.56 -8.92
CA GLU A 18 21.63 9.48 -9.96
C GLU A 18 21.79 8.79 -11.31
N TYR A 19 22.30 7.55 -11.32
CA TYR A 19 22.44 6.76 -12.53
C TYR A 19 21.07 6.43 -13.16
N MET A 20 20.11 5.95 -12.39
CA MET A 20 18.73 5.67 -12.84
C MET A 20 18.03 6.91 -13.39
N LYS A 21 18.26 8.09 -12.79
CA LYS A 21 17.73 9.37 -13.29
C LYS A 21 18.38 9.83 -14.60
N SER A 22 19.59 9.36 -14.89
CA SER A 22 20.32 9.70 -16.11
C SER A 22 19.97 8.82 -17.31
N LEU A 23 19.28 7.71 -17.08
CA LEU A 23 18.87 6.79 -18.14
C LEU A 23 17.68 7.33 -18.94
N PRO A 24 17.59 7.01 -20.24
CA PRO A 24 16.38 7.16 -21.02
C PRO A 24 15.19 6.45 -20.36
N GLU A 25 14.00 7.02 -20.51
CA GLU A 25 12.77 6.51 -19.90
C GLU A 25 12.52 5.03 -20.21
N GLU A 26 12.73 4.62 -21.47
CA GLU A 26 12.53 3.25 -21.95
C GLU A 26 13.53 2.25 -21.31
N GLU A 27 14.80 2.63 -21.15
CA GLU A 27 15.82 1.79 -20.49
C GLU A 27 15.59 1.71 -18.98
N ARG A 28 15.10 2.79 -18.37
CA ARG A 28 14.74 2.83 -16.95
C ARG A 28 13.55 1.92 -16.67
N GLU A 29 12.52 1.93 -17.53
CA GLU A 29 11.38 1.02 -17.44
C GLU A 29 11.81 -0.44 -17.58
N GLU A 30 12.67 -0.76 -18.55
CA GLU A 30 13.18 -2.12 -18.77
C GLU A 30 13.96 -2.64 -17.54
N LEU A 31 14.83 -1.80 -16.95
CA LEU A 31 15.55 -2.16 -15.72
C LEU A 31 14.63 -2.33 -14.51
N LEU A 32 13.63 -1.47 -14.36
CA LEU A 32 12.63 -1.60 -13.29
C LEU A 32 11.78 -2.86 -13.46
N MET A 33 11.55 -3.32 -14.70
CA MET A 33 10.88 -4.60 -14.97
C MET A 33 11.77 -5.82 -14.70
N GLU A 34 13.09 -5.72 -14.91
CA GLU A 34 14.05 -6.79 -14.64
C GLU A 34 14.32 -6.99 -13.15
N VAL A 35 14.27 -5.91 -12.37
CA VAL A 35 14.23 -5.97 -10.92
C VAL A 35 12.83 -6.47 -10.55
N GLN A 36 12.67 -7.79 -10.39
CA GLN A 36 11.48 -8.36 -9.77
C GLN A 36 11.28 -7.72 -8.40
N THR A 37 10.50 -6.65 -8.33
CA THR A 37 9.80 -6.29 -7.12
C THR A 37 8.83 -7.44 -6.89
N GLU A 38 8.94 -8.10 -5.75
CA GLU A 38 7.87 -8.96 -5.22
C GLU A 38 6.51 -8.27 -5.47
N ASP A 39 5.41 -9.02 -5.66
CA ASP A 39 4.07 -8.43 -5.82
C ASP A 39 3.70 -7.62 -4.56
N VAL A 40 4.21 -6.39 -4.46
CA VAL A 40 3.96 -5.48 -3.35
C VAL A 40 2.57 -4.94 -3.57
N TYR A 41 1.63 -5.40 -2.75
CA TYR A 41 0.28 -4.89 -2.79
C TYR A 41 0.31 -3.37 -2.53
N PRO A 42 -0.27 -2.56 -3.43
CA PRO A 42 -0.28 -1.11 -3.25
C PRO A 42 -1.05 -0.76 -1.98
N VAL A 43 -0.35 -0.25 -0.95
CA VAL A 43 -0.96 0.25 0.28
C VAL A 43 -0.85 1.75 0.29
N VAL A 44 -1.98 2.44 0.32
CA VAL A 44 -2.04 3.88 0.53
C VAL A 44 -2.31 4.13 2.01
N ASN A 45 -1.45 4.88 2.68
CA ASN A 45 -1.77 5.46 3.98
C ASN A 45 -2.63 6.72 3.77
N TRP A 46 -3.93 6.63 4.05
CA TRP A 46 -4.84 7.76 3.85
C TRP A 46 -5.72 8.15 5.04
N ALA A 47 -6.03 9.44 5.07
CA ALA A 47 -6.95 10.08 6.01
C ALA A 47 -8.36 9.51 5.80
N PRO A 48 -9.27 9.55 6.78
CA PRO A 48 -10.59 8.90 6.70
C PRO A 48 -11.55 9.51 5.66
N ASN A 49 -11.09 10.40 4.78
CA ASN A 49 -11.89 11.03 3.73
C ASN A 49 -11.64 10.37 2.36
N PRO A 50 -12.50 9.44 1.90
CA PRO A 50 -12.26 8.70 0.66
C PRO A 50 -12.50 9.53 -0.59
N ALA A 51 -13.27 10.61 -0.46
CA ALA A 51 -13.43 11.59 -1.52
C ALA A 51 -12.15 12.41 -1.76
N ALA A 52 -11.35 12.64 -0.70
CA ALA A 52 -10.04 13.29 -0.85
C ALA A 52 -9.08 12.41 -1.66
N VAL A 53 -9.04 11.10 -1.39
CA VAL A 53 -8.18 10.17 -2.13
C VAL A 53 -8.57 10.08 -3.59
N LYS A 54 -9.87 9.92 -3.88
CA LYS A 54 -10.38 9.99 -5.25
C LYS A 54 -9.99 11.31 -5.94
N ALA A 55 -10.15 12.44 -5.26
CA ALA A 55 -9.80 13.74 -5.80
C ALA A 55 -8.30 13.85 -6.10
N THR A 56 -7.44 13.27 -5.26
CA THR A 56 -6.00 13.24 -5.53
C THR A 56 -5.65 12.40 -6.74
N PHE A 57 -6.15 11.16 -6.84
CA PHE A 57 -5.87 10.31 -8.00
C PHE A 57 -6.31 10.97 -9.30
N ASN A 58 -7.53 11.53 -9.34
CA ASN A 58 -8.00 12.25 -10.52
C ASN A 58 -7.12 13.48 -10.81
N PHE A 59 -6.78 14.27 -9.78
CA PHE A 59 -5.99 15.48 -9.98
C PHE A 59 -4.59 15.17 -10.55
N ILE A 60 -3.90 14.18 -10.01
CA ILE A 60 -2.58 13.78 -10.53
C ILE A 60 -2.74 13.15 -11.92
N SER A 61 -3.72 12.27 -12.12
CA SER A 61 -3.99 11.65 -13.44
C SER A 61 -4.30 12.68 -14.53
N ASP A 62 -4.98 13.77 -14.20
CA ASP A 62 -5.34 14.83 -15.16
C ASP A 62 -4.17 15.76 -15.50
N ASN A 63 -3.20 15.91 -14.59
CA ASN A 63 -2.12 16.89 -14.70
C ASN A 63 -0.72 16.26 -14.88
N GLY A 64 -0.59 14.95 -14.72
CA GLY A 64 0.67 14.20 -14.79
C GLY A 64 1.49 14.38 -13.51
N THR A 65 2.39 15.36 -13.51
CA THR A 65 3.23 15.70 -12.36
C THR A 65 2.75 16.99 -11.73
N VAL A 66 2.51 16.97 -10.42
CA VAL A 66 2.08 18.14 -9.65
C VAL A 66 2.94 18.29 -8.40
N THR A 67 2.93 19.45 -7.78
CA THR A 67 3.58 19.67 -6.48
C THR A 67 2.64 19.32 -5.32
N TYR A 68 3.20 19.03 -4.15
CA TYR A 68 2.43 18.87 -2.91
C TYR A 68 1.59 20.09 -2.57
N GLU A 69 2.09 21.29 -2.85
CA GLU A 69 1.33 22.53 -2.62
C GLU A 69 0.16 22.68 -3.61
N GLU A 70 0.33 22.33 -4.89
CA GLU A 70 -0.76 22.33 -5.86
C GLU A 70 -1.86 21.33 -5.48
N LEU A 71 -1.46 20.13 -5.06
CA LEU A 71 -2.39 19.11 -4.58
C LEU A 71 -3.11 19.55 -3.30
N ARG A 72 -2.38 20.14 -2.33
CA ARG A 72 -2.97 20.71 -1.12
C ARG A 72 -4.03 21.74 -1.47
N GLN A 73 -3.67 22.71 -2.32
CA GLN A 73 -4.57 23.79 -2.72
C GLN A 73 -5.83 23.23 -3.41
N HIS A 74 -5.66 22.25 -4.30
CA HIS A 74 -6.79 21.55 -4.95
C HIS A 74 -7.75 20.92 -3.93
N LEU A 75 -7.22 20.21 -2.93
CA LEU A 75 -8.02 19.53 -1.92
C LEU A 75 -8.69 20.53 -0.96
N VAL A 76 -8.02 21.62 -0.60
CA VAL A 76 -8.60 22.70 0.23
C VAL A 76 -9.71 23.44 -0.52
N ASP A 77 -9.50 23.79 -1.79
CA ASP A 77 -10.50 24.48 -2.61
C ASP A 77 -11.79 23.66 -2.79
N ARG A 78 -11.67 22.33 -2.74
CA ARG A 78 -12.80 21.41 -2.80
C ARG A 78 -13.39 21.05 -1.42
N GLY A 79 -12.81 21.56 -0.33
CA GLY A 79 -13.24 21.29 1.04
C GLY A 79 -12.95 19.86 1.50
N TYR A 80 -11.97 19.19 0.88
CA TYR A 80 -11.56 17.82 1.24
C TYR A 80 -10.41 17.77 2.25
N ALA A 81 -9.68 18.88 2.41
CA ALA A 81 -8.64 19.05 3.41
C ALA A 81 -8.84 20.37 4.19
N ASP A 82 -8.45 20.37 5.45
CA ASP A 82 -8.35 21.55 6.32
C ASP A 82 -6.92 21.60 6.87
N THR A 83 -5.98 22.02 6.03
CA THR A 83 -4.55 22.07 6.35
C THR A 83 -3.94 23.42 5.98
N ASP A 84 -3.08 23.92 6.87
CA ASP A 84 -2.30 25.12 6.62
C ASP A 84 -1.29 24.89 5.48
N GLU A 85 -0.84 25.98 4.86
CA GLU A 85 0.31 25.98 3.94
C GLU A 85 1.53 25.30 4.61
N GLY A 86 2.25 24.46 3.88
CA GLY A 86 3.36 23.69 4.43
C GLY A 86 2.96 22.44 5.24
N LYS A 87 1.66 22.12 5.34
CA LYS A 87 1.17 20.88 5.98
C LYS A 87 0.48 19.96 4.98
N TYR A 88 1.18 18.89 4.61
CA TYR A 88 0.75 17.92 3.58
C TYR A 88 0.14 16.64 4.19
N ASN A 89 -0.62 16.78 5.27
CA ASN A 89 -1.30 15.69 5.98
C ASN A 89 -2.69 15.37 5.40
N PHE A 90 -2.89 15.52 4.08
CA PHE A 90 -4.17 15.20 3.44
C PHE A 90 -4.37 13.70 3.20
N GLY A 91 -3.45 12.87 3.70
CA GLY A 91 -3.64 11.43 3.75
C GLY A 91 -3.48 10.79 2.38
N ILE A 92 -2.43 11.15 1.64
CA ILE A 92 -1.76 10.21 0.74
C ILE A 92 -0.31 10.34 1.17
N VAL A 93 0.10 9.43 2.02
CA VAL A 93 1.41 9.48 2.64
C VAL A 93 2.28 8.47 1.90
N SER A 94 2.79 8.87 0.74
CA SER A 94 4.07 8.31 0.30
C SER A 94 5.11 8.87 1.26
N VAL A 95 5.62 8.01 2.14
CA VAL A 95 6.70 8.30 3.10
C VAL A 95 7.90 7.40 2.87
N GLU A 96 7.84 6.55 1.85
CA GLU A 96 8.86 5.55 1.57
C GLU A 96 9.43 5.82 0.18
N ASP A 97 10.74 5.67 0.05
CA ASP A 97 11.49 5.90 -1.19
C ASP A 97 11.03 4.96 -2.34
N ASP A 98 10.29 3.89 -2.02
CA ASP A 98 9.82 2.84 -2.93
C ASP A 98 8.27 2.68 -2.90
N ASP A 99 7.52 3.79 -2.91
CA ASP A 99 6.04 3.73 -2.99
C ASP A 99 5.59 3.19 -4.36
N PRO A 100 4.81 2.08 -4.41
CA PRO A 100 4.44 1.46 -5.67
C PRO A 100 3.39 2.26 -6.46
N ILE A 101 2.81 3.32 -5.90
CA ILE A 101 1.69 4.09 -6.46
C ILE A 101 2.14 5.50 -6.86
N PHE A 102 3.03 6.11 -6.07
CA PHE A 102 3.46 7.49 -6.25
C PHE A 102 4.97 7.61 -6.44
N ASN A 103 5.38 8.32 -7.49
CA ASN A 103 6.74 8.81 -7.62
C ASN A 103 6.85 10.16 -6.90
N THR A 104 7.86 10.34 -6.05
CA THR A 104 8.13 11.62 -5.38
C THR A 104 9.59 12.05 -5.56
N THR A 105 9.85 13.33 -5.79
CA THR A 105 11.23 13.84 -5.99
C THR A 105 12.00 14.10 -4.70
N GLY A 106 11.35 14.06 -3.55
CA GLY A 106 11.94 14.45 -2.26
C GLY A 106 11.02 14.17 -1.07
N GLY A 107 11.25 14.90 0.04
CA GLY A 107 10.48 14.76 1.28
C GLY A 107 9.12 15.45 1.22
N GLN A 108 8.59 15.86 2.37
CA GLN A 108 7.31 16.57 2.46
C GLN A 108 7.47 18.09 2.42
N GLU A 109 8.09 18.60 1.34
CA GLU A 109 8.20 20.02 1.04
C GLU A 109 7.12 20.50 0.06
N ALA A 110 6.99 21.83 -0.10
CA ALA A 110 5.95 22.43 -0.94
C ALA A 110 6.15 22.15 -2.43
N ASP A 111 7.40 22.19 -2.85
CA ASP A 111 7.89 22.00 -4.21
C ASP A 111 8.20 20.54 -4.53
N THR A 112 7.98 19.61 -3.60
CA THR A 112 8.06 18.18 -3.89
C THR A 112 7.08 17.84 -4.99
N GLU A 113 7.60 17.33 -6.09
CA GLU A 113 6.83 16.83 -7.21
C GLU A 113 6.33 15.42 -6.90
N ILE A 114 5.08 15.17 -7.20
CA ILE A 114 4.39 13.89 -7.12
C ILE A 114 3.74 13.56 -8.46
N SER A 115 3.92 12.33 -8.92
CA SER A 115 3.23 11.76 -10.07
C SER A 115 2.80 10.32 -9.78
N LEU A 116 1.97 9.75 -10.64
CA LEU A 116 1.59 8.34 -10.54
C LEU A 116 2.71 7.45 -11.13
N THR A 117 2.89 6.27 -10.54
CA THR A 117 3.56 5.14 -11.20
C THR A 117 2.59 4.47 -12.18
N PRO A 118 3.03 3.52 -13.02
CA PRO A 118 2.12 2.73 -13.84
C PRO A 118 1.00 2.04 -13.04
N ILE A 119 1.31 1.50 -11.84
CA ILE A 119 0.31 0.93 -10.94
C ILE A 119 -0.65 2.02 -10.43
N GLY A 120 -0.12 3.19 -10.09
CA GLY A 120 -0.93 4.35 -9.70
C GLY A 120 -1.89 4.81 -10.80
N GLU A 121 -1.48 4.76 -12.07
CA GLU A 121 -2.33 5.06 -13.23
C GLU A 121 -3.44 4.02 -13.41
N GLU A 122 -3.14 2.73 -13.25
CA GLU A 122 -4.15 1.66 -13.28
C GLU A 122 -5.20 1.87 -12.18
N ILE A 123 -4.77 2.19 -10.96
CA ILE A 123 -5.65 2.52 -9.84
C ILE A 123 -6.48 3.77 -10.17
N ALA A 124 -5.86 4.83 -10.67
CA ALA A 124 -6.52 6.08 -11.02
C ALA A 124 -7.62 5.87 -12.07
N SER A 125 -7.39 4.97 -13.05
CA SER A 125 -8.34 4.65 -14.12
C SER A 125 -9.69 4.10 -13.61
N VAL A 126 -9.73 3.59 -12.38
CA VAL A 126 -10.97 3.09 -11.76
C VAL A 126 -11.83 4.24 -11.26
N PHE A 127 -11.27 5.41 -10.97
CA PHE A 127 -12.03 6.58 -10.50
C PHE A 127 -12.57 7.40 -11.68
N ASP A 128 -13.78 7.92 -11.53
CA ASP A 128 -14.38 8.84 -12.52
C ASP A 128 -14.65 10.24 -11.93
N ASP A 129 -15.22 11.16 -12.72
CA ASP A 129 -15.47 12.54 -12.29
C ASP A 129 -16.68 12.72 -11.36
N ARG A 130 -17.40 11.64 -11.02
CA ARG A 130 -18.57 11.76 -10.15
C ARG A 130 -18.14 12.11 -8.74
N LYS A 131 -18.87 13.05 -8.14
CA LYS A 131 -18.65 13.46 -6.74
C LYS A 131 -18.81 12.29 -5.76
N ASP A 132 -19.75 11.39 -6.03
CA ASP A 132 -20.02 10.24 -5.18
C ASP A 132 -19.14 9.05 -5.56
N LEU A 133 -18.74 8.28 -4.54
CA LEU A 133 -18.00 7.05 -4.72
C LEU A 133 -18.91 5.91 -5.16
N ARG A 134 -18.55 5.28 -6.27
CA ARG A 134 -19.16 4.02 -6.73
C ARG A 134 -18.83 2.85 -5.81
N PRO A 135 -19.62 1.75 -5.86
CA PRO A 135 -19.28 0.51 -5.18
C PRO A 135 -17.88 -0.02 -5.51
N VAL A 136 -17.48 -0.01 -6.79
CA VAL A 136 -16.15 -0.47 -7.22
C VAL A 136 -15.02 0.41 -6.67
N GLU A 137 -15.21 1.73 -6.66
CA GLU A 137 -14.24 2.69 -6.10
C GLU A 137 -14.11 2.52 -4.58
N ARG A 138 -15.22 2.24 -3.88
CA ARG A 138 -15.18 1.93 -2.44
C ARG A 138 -14.43 0.63 -2.16
N ALA A 139 -14.70 -0.42 -2.93
CA ALA A 139 -14.03 -1.71 -2.76
C ALA A 139 -12.51 -1.58 -2.98
N LEU A 140 -12.10 -0.85 -4.03
CA LEU A 140 -10.71 -0.52 -4.29
C LEU A 140 -10.07 0.23 -3.11
N LEU A 141 -10.68 1.33 -2.66
CA LEU A 141 -10.17 2.14 -1.55
C LEU A 141 -10.05 1.35 -0.24
N VAL A 142 -10.99 0.44 0.03
CA VAL A 142 -10.92 -0.49 1.17
C VAL A 142 -9.72 -1.43 1.04
N GLY A 143 -9.48 -1.98 -0.14
CA GLY A 143 -8.32 -2.84 -0.43
C GLY A 143 -6.99 -2.09 -0.30
N LEU A 144 -6.94 -0.82 -0.69
CA LEU A 144 -5.75 0.03 -0.63
C LEU A 144 -5.42 0.53 0.77
N GLN A 145 -6.32 0.46 1.76
CA GLN A 145 -5.98 0.87 3.13
C GLN A 145 -5.04 -0.13 3.80
N PRO A 146 -4.27 0.28 4.83
CA PRO A 146 -3.59 -0.65 5.72
C PRO A 146 -4.58 -1.65 6.32
N TYR A 147 -5.83 -1.26 6.58
CA TYR A 147 -6.92 -2.16 7.00
C TYR A 147 -7.39 -3.14 5.92
N GLY A 148 -7.04 -2.92 4.65
CA GLY A 148 -7.15 -3.89 3.55
C GLY A 148 -6.36 -5.17 3.84
N SER A 149 -5.20 -5.08 4.53
CA SER A 149 -4.52 -6.27 5.05
C SER A 149 -5.33 -7.00 6.14
N GLY A 150 -6.23 -6.29 6.83
CA GLY A 150 -7.24 -6.91 7.69
C GLY A 150 -8.29 -7.67 6.90
N PHE A 151 -8.69 -7.19 5.73
CA PHE A 151 -9.57 -7.94 4.82
C PHE A 151 -8.85 -9.13 4.20
N ALA A 152 -7.60 -8.99 3.74
CA ALA A 152 -6.79 -10.12 3.28
C ALA A 152 -6.65 -11.20 4.37
N TYR A 153 -6.40 -10.77 5.61
CA TYR A 153 -6.38 -11.66 6.77
C TYR A 153 -7.73 -12.39 6.99
N LEU A 154 -8.86 -11.70 6.84
CA LEU A 154 -10.19 -12.33 6.94
C LEU A 154 -10.47 -13.26 5.75
N SER A 155 -10.06 -12.90 4.53
CA SER A 155 -10.18 -13.74 3.35
C SER A 155 -9.38 -15.03 3.47
N LEU A 156 -8.14 -14.97 3.98
CA LEU A 156 -7.35 -16.16 4.29
C LEU A 156 -8.03 -17.05 5.32
N LEU A 157 -8.69 -16.47 6.34
CA LEU A 157 -9.49 -17.25 7.27
C LEU A 157 -10.71 -17.90 6.58
N GLU A 158 -11.34 -17.22 5.63
CA GLU A 158 -12.48 -17.72 4.87
C GLU A 158 -12.13 -18.89 3.97
N GLU A 159 -11.01 -18.82 3.24
CA GLU A 159 -10.50 -19.91 2.40
C GLU A 159 -10.26 -21.20 3.19
N HIS A 160 -9.99 -21.05 4.49
CA HIS A 160 -9.79 -22.13 5.43
C HIS A 160 -10.97 -22.30 6.40
N ARG A 161 -12.19 -21.84 6.08
CA ARG A 161 -13.33 -21.87 7.02
C ARG A 161 -13.63 -23.26 7.59
N GLU A 162 -13.62 -24.30 6.75
CA GLU A 162 -14.02 -25.65 7.17
C GLU A 162 -13.02 -26.29 8.13
N ASP A 163 -11.72 -26.14 7.85
CA ASP A 163 -10.66 -26.78 8.61
C ASP A 163 -10.01 -25.85 9.63
N GLY A 164 -10.06 -24.55 9.44
CA GLY A 164 -9.25 -23.53 10.10
C GLY A 164 -7.80 -23.49 9.62
N ILE A 165 -7.10 -22.41 9.92
CA ILE A 165 -5.68 -22.21 9.56
C ILE A 165 -4.80 -22.13 10.81
N LEU A 166 -3.61 -22.74 10.79
CA LEU A 166 -2.67 -22.58 11.89
C LEU A 166 -2.12 -21.16 11.92
N ARG A 167 -1.79 -20.66 13.12
CA ARG A 167 -1.15 -19.35 13.27
C ARG A 167 0.10 -19.19 12.40
N GLN A 168 0.92 -20.24 12.34
CA GLN A 168 2.16 -20.18 11.56
C GLN A 168 1.84 -20.06 10.08
N ASP A 169 0.94 -20.88 9.56
CA ASP A 169 0.57 -20.86 8.14
C ASP A 169 -0.11 -19.54 7.75
N LEU A 170 -0.89 -18.94 8.66
CA LEU A 170 -1.47 -17.61 8.47
C LEU A 170 -0.41 -16.50 8.53
N GLU A 171 0.57 -16.61 9.44
CA GLU A 171 1.72 -15.70 9.48
C GLU A 171 2.55 -15.83 8.21
N ASP A 172 2.78 -17.05 7.73
CA ASP A 172 3.55 -17.34 6.52
C ASP A 172 2.81 -16.79 5.30
N ALA A 173 1.51 -17.04 5.13
CA ALA A 173 0.70 -16.47 4.05
C ALA A 173 0.68 -14.93 4.07
N MET A 174 0.54 -14.32 5.25
CA MET A 174 0.60 -12.86 5.39
C MET A 174 2.01 -12.32 5.15
N VAL A 175 3.08 -13.09 5.43
CA VAL A 175 4.47 -12.73 5.12
C VAL A 175 4.75 -12.88 3.64
N ASP A 176 4.22 -13.91 2.99
CA ASP A 176 4.29 -14.08 1.55
C ASP A 176 3.60 -12.89 0.85
N GLN A 177 2.55 -12.34 1.46
CA GLN A 177 1.78 -11.22 0.92
C GLN A 177 2.30 -9.81 1.30
N TYR A 178 2.90 -9.65 2.47
CA TYR A 178 3.28 -8.33 3.04
C TYR A 178 4.70 -8.31 3.64
N SER A 179 5.55 -9.25 3.26
CA SER A 179 6.93 -9.41 3.73
C SER A 179 7.03 -9.39 5.26
N GLY A 180 8.08 -8.79 5.83
CA GLY A 180 8.28 -8.74 7.29
C GLY A 180 7.10 -8.12 8.08
N SER A 181 6.32 -7.25 7.45
CA SER A 181 5.14 -6.61 8.03
C SER A 181 3.98 -7.58 8.23
N GLY A 182 3.92 -8.67 7.45
CA GLY A 182 2.92 -9.73 7.57
C GLY A 182 2.82 -10.35 8.97
N LYS A 183 3.96 -10.52 9.66
CA LYS A 183 3.99 -11.01 11.06
C LYS A 183 3.34 -10.03 12.03
N TYR A 184 3.62 -8.74 11.85
CA TYR A 184 3.03 -7.68 12.64
C TYR A 184 1.51 -7.62 12.42
N PHE A 185 1.07 -7.62 11.16
CA PHE A 185 -0.34 -7.65 10.77
C PHE A 185 -1.07 -8.85 11.35
N THR A 186 -0.50 -10.05 11.21
CA THR A 186 -1.08 -11.26 11.79
C THR A 186 -1.28 -11.13 13.29
N GLY A 187 -0.28 -10.63 14.03
CA GLY A 187 -0.40 -10.36 15.47
C GLY A 187 -1.50 -9.34 15.80
N TYR A 188 -1.50 -8.22 15.09
CA TYR A 188 -2.46 -7.13 15.27
C TYR A 188 -3.90 -7.57 14.99
N TYR A 189 -4.17 -8.15 13.81
CA TYR A 189 -5.49 -8.59 13.39
C TYR A 189 -6.02 -9.77 14.21
N THR A 190 -5.17 -10.75 14.55
CA THR A 190 -5.57 -11.83 15.49
C THR A 190 -6.10 -11.25 16.80
N SER A 191 -5.45 -10.20 17.32
CA SER A 191 -5.86 -9.56 18.57
C SER A 191 -7.15 -8.77 18.40
N TRP A 192 -7.24 -7.97 17.35
CA TRP A 192 -8.38 -7.09 17.09
C TRP A 192 -9.65 -7.87 16.74
N PHE A 193 -9.59 -8.78 15.76
CA PHE A 193 -10.74 -9.58 15.33
C PHE A 193 -11.20 -10.59 16.37
N SER A 194 -10.30 -11.09 17.23
CA SER A 194 -10.70 -11.90 18.40
C SER A 194 -11.55 -11.10 19.38
N LYS A 195 -11.26 -9.81 19.59
CA LYS A 195 -12.04 -8.93 20.46
C LYS A 195 -13.39 -8.56 19.84
N LEU A 196 -13.45 -8.53 18.51
CA LEU A 196 -14.68 -8.27 17.76
C LEU A 196 -15.57 -9.51 17.59
N GLY A 197 -15.11 -10.69 18.01
CA GLY A 197 -15.86 -11.94 17.84
C GLY A 197 -15.93 -12.39 16.38
N LEU A 198 -14.89 -12.10 15.59
CA LEU A 198 -14.81 -12.51 14.18
C LEU A 198 -13.92 -13.75 13.99
N LEU A 199 -13.27 -14.23 15.06
CA LEU A 199 -12.45 -15.43 15.00
C LEU A 199 -12.50 -16.24 16.28
N GLU A 200 -12.61 -17.55 16.12
CA GLU A 200 -12.47 -18.53 17.17
C GLU A 200 -11.05 -19.10 17.21
N LYS A 201 -10.62 -19.51 18.40
CA LYS A 201 -9.27 -20.02 18.66
C LYS A 201 -9.38 -21.46 19.13
N GLU A 202 -8.82 -22.36 18.35
CA GLU A 202 -8.68 -23.77 18.71
C GLU A 202 -7.21 -24.06 19.07
N GLN A 203 -6.99 -24.83 20.13
CA GLN A 203 -5.66 -25.27 20.50
C GLN A 203 -5.40 -26.70 19.99
N VAL A 204 -4.49 -26.83 19.02
CA VAL A 204 -4.08 -28.11 18.45
C VAL A 204 -2.67 -28.43 18.95
N GLY A 205 -2.61 -29.16 20.06
CA GLY A 205 -1.36 -29.46 20.77
C GLY A 205 -0.69 -28.19 21.32
N ARG A 206 0.53 -27.89 20.83
CA ARG A 206 1.27 -26.65 21.18
C ARG A 206 0.98 -25.49 20.21
N LYS A 207 0.23 -25.73 19.13
CA LYS A 207 -0.07 -24.73 18.11
C LYS A 207 -1.47 -24.16 18.32
N LYS A 208 -1.70 -22.97 17.77
CA LYS A 208 -3.01 -22.32 17.71
C LYS A 208 -3.54 -22.41 16.28
N LYS A 209 -4.82 -22.72 16.16
CA LYS A 209 -5.58 -22.75 14.91
C LYS A 209 -6.71 -21.72 15.01
N PHE A 210 -6.96 -21.00 13.93
CA PHE A 210 -7.96 -19.94 13.86
C PHE A 210 -9.05 -20.33 12.88
N HIS A 211 -10.29 -20.06 13.28
CA HIS A 211 -11.50 -20.29 12.49
C HIS A 211 -12.27 -18.97 12.37
N PRO A 212 -12.88 -18.67 11.20
CA PRO A 212 -13.73 -17.51 11.05
C PRO A 212 -15.04 -17.69 11.84
N ASP A 213 -15.45 -16.66 12.57
CA ASP A 213 -16.74 -16.60 13.29
C ASP A 213 -17.70 -15.56 12.67
N PHE A 214 -17.33 -15.05 11.49
CA PHE A 214 -18.17 -14.16 10.69
C PHE A 214 -19.02 -14.95 9.67
N PRO A 215 -20.10 -14.37 9.09
CA PRO A 215 -20.96 -15.06 8.11
C PRO A 215 -20.26 -15.34 6.77
N GLU A 216 -20.60 -16.46 6.10
CA GLU A 216 -20.09 -16.96 4.79
C GLU A 216 -20.33 -16.03 3.56
N ALA A 217 -20.69 -14.76 3.75
CA ALA A 217 -21.05 -13.85 2.66
C ALA A 217 -20.51 -12.43 2.86
N TRP A 218 -19.54 -12.27 3.76
CA TRP A 218 -18.83 -11.01 3.97
C TRP A 218 -17.66 -10.86 3.01
#